data_AF-A0A1I7NTB5-F1
#
_entry.id   AF-A0A1I7NTB5-F1
#
_cell.length_a   1.000
_cell.length_b   1.000
_cell.length_c   1.000
_cell.angle_alpha   90.00
_cell.angle_beta   90.00
_cell.angle_gamma   90.00
#
_symmetry.space_group_name_H-M   'P 1'
#
loop_
_entity.id
_entity.type
_entity.pdbx_description
1 polymer ?
#
loop_
_entity_poly.entity_id
_entity_poly.type
_entity_poly.pdbx_seq_one_letter_code
_entity_poly.pdbx_strand_id
1 'polypeptide(L)'
;MSFELVDIALAERHEHPHLHNRINGKVRAVLTETIDGHEQRHELMIPAWVERSQEMDEADVDLALMVKAAKIVGRLRERLAPTSD
;
A
#
# COMPACT_ATOMS: atom_id res chain seq x y z
N MET A 1 17.97 8.32 -8.03
CA MET A 1 16.53 8.58 -7.85
C MET A 1 16.08 7.80 -6.64
N SER A 2 15.47 8.46 -5.65
CA SER A 2 14.96 7.81 -4.44
C SER A 2 13.50 8.16 -4.25
N PHE A 3 12.64 7.16 -4.26
CA PHE A 3 11.27 7.29 -3.81
C PHE A 3 11.23 7.06 -2.31
N GLU A 4 10.54 7.91 -1.56
CA GLU A 4 10.33 7.78 -0.12
C GLU A 4 8.84 7.68 0.17
N LEU A 5 8.45 6.73 1.03
CA LEU A 5 7.06 6.60 1.47
C LEU A 5 6.83 7.53 2.66
N VAL A 6 6.01 8.56 2.48
CA VAL A 6 5.76 9.59 3.50
C VAL A 6 4.42 9.45 4.20
N ASP A 7 3.44 8.82 3.54
CA ASP A 7 2.12 8.55 4.15
C ASP A 7 1.51 7.28 3.57
N ILE A 8 0.77 6.56 4.41
CA ILE A 8 -0.01 5.38 4.01
C ILE A 8 -1.27 5.30 4.86
N ALA A 9 -2.42 5.19 4.21
CA ALA A 9 -3.72 5.17 4.89
C ALA A 9 -4.73 4.30 4.15
N LEU A 10 -5.56 3.57 4.90
CA LEU A 10 -6.69 2.86 4.33
C LEU A 10 -7.75 3.87 3.86
N ALA A 11 -8.16 3.78 2.59
CA ALA A 11 -9.17 4.67 2.00
C ALA A 11 -10.56 4.02 1.95
N GLU A 12 -10.61 2.73 1.63
CA GLU A 12 -11.83 1.94 1.63
C GLU A 12 -11.53 0.50 2.01
N ARG A 13 -12.53 -0.17 2.59
CA ARG A 13 -12.56 -1.62 2.75
C ARG A 13 -13.98 -2.14 2.61
N HIS A 14 -14.13 -3.34 2.08
CA HIS A 14 -15.40 -4.04 1.96
C HIS A 14 -15.17 -5.54 1.88
N GLU A 15 -16.17 -6.31 2.30
CA GLU A 15 -16.18 -7.76 2.09
C GLU A 15 -16.26 -8.07 0.59
N HIS A 16 -15.57 -9.13 0.16
CA HIS A 16 -15.67 -9.59 -1.22
C HIS A 16 -17.06 -10.19 -1.46
N PRO A 17 -17.73 -9.87 -2.58
CA PRO A 17 -19.13 -10.24 -2.81
C PRO A 17 -19.40 -11.76 -2.86
N HIS A 18 -18.38 -12.55 -3.20
CA HIS A 18 -18.51 -14.00 -3.42
C HIS A 18 -17.48 -14.87 -2.70
N LEU A 19 -16.47 -14.27 -2.06
CA LEU A 19 -15.40 -15.04 -1.42
C LEU A 19 -15.51 -14.82 0.08
N HIS A 20 -15.96 -15.85 0.78
CA HIS A 20 -16.09 -15.81 2.23
C HIS A 20 -14.75 -15.48 2.88
N ASN A 21 -14.82 -14.68 3.95
CA ASN A 21 -13.67 -14.21 4.72
C ASN A 21 -12.65 -13.37 3.92
N ARG A 22 -12.92 -13.01 2.67
CA ARG A 22 -12.06 -12.10 1.89
C ARG A 22 -12.49 -10.67 2.16
N ILE A 23 -11.56 -9.85 2.66
CA ILE A 23 -11.76 -8.41 2.74
C ILE A 23 -10.90 -7.74 1.69
N ASN A 24 -11.51 -6.94 0.82
CA ASN A 24 -10.84 -6.09 -0.13
C ASN A 24 -10.65 -4.70 0.49
N GLY A 25 -9.59 -4.01 0.08
CA GLY A 25 -9.41 -2.60 0.40
C GLY A 25 -8.60 -1.86 -0.66
N LYS A 26 -8.70 -0.54 -0.62
CA LYS A 26 -7.74 0.34 -1.29
C LYS A 26 -7.01 1.16 -0.26
N VAL A 27 -5.69 1.17 -0.38
CA VAL A 27 -4.80 1.90 0.50
C VAL A 27 -4.18 3.04 -0.31
N ARG A 28 -4.34 4.26 0.17
CA ARG A 28 -3.63 5.43 -0.35
C ARG A 28 -2.18 5.36 0.14
N ALA A 29 -1.23 5.42 -0.77
CA ALA A 29 0.18 5.57 -0.46
C ALA A 29 0.70 6.85 -1.11
N VAL A 30 1.40 7.67 -0.34
CA VAL A 30 2.03 8.89 -0.83
C VAL A 30 3.53 8.69 -0.87
N LEU A 31 4.09 8.81 -2.07
CA LEU A 31 5.52 8.82 -2.29
C LEU A 31 6.00 10.24 -2.55
N THR A 32 7.20 10.57 -2.10
CA THR A 32 7.96 11.72 -2.57
C THR A 32 9.18 11.23 -3.35
N GLU A 33 9.52 11.98 -4.38
CA GLU A 33 10.68 11.75 -5.23
C GLU A 33 11.43 13.07 -5.37
N THR A 34 12.75 13.04 -5.25
CA THR A 34 13.60 14.22 -5.49
C THR A 34 14.25 14.12 -6.86
N ILE A 35 13.94 15.07 -7.75
CA ILE A 35 14.49 15.19 -9.10
C ILE A 35 15.11 16.58 -9.23
N ASP A 36 16.42 16.64 -9.51
CA ASP A 36 17.16 17.90 -9.69
C ASP A 36 16.97 18.92 -8.55
N GLY A 37 16.84 18.44 -7.32
CA GLY A 37 16.63 19.27 -6.13
C GLY A 37 15.17 19.70 -5.90
N HIS A 38 14.24 19.29 -6.76
CA HIS A 38 12.80 19.51 -6.60
C HIS A 38 12.12 18.27 -6.04
N GLU A 39 11.26 18.46 -5.03
CA GLU A 39 10.38 17.40 -4.53
C GLU A 39 9.13 17.28 -5.38
N GLN A 40 8.87 16.08 -5.89
CA GLN A 40 7.63 15.70 -6.55
C GLN A 40 6.87 14.70 -5.67
N ARG A 41 5.59 14.97 -5.42
CA ARG A 41 4.69 14.12 -4.64
C ARG A 41 3.82 13.27 -5.57
N HIS A 42 3.77 11.98 -5.31
CA HIS A 42 3.00 11.00 -6.06
C HIS A 42 2.00 10.31 -5.14
N GLU A 43 0.71 10.34 -5.49
CA GLU A 43 -0.33 9.63 -4.76
C GLU A 43 -0.76 8.38 -5.53
N LEU A 44 -0.72 7.23 -4.86
CA LEU A 44 -1.05 5.93 -5.44
C LEU A 44 -2.20 5.29 -4.66
N MET A 45 -3.17 4.75 -5.40
CA MET A 45 -4.24 3.92 -4.85
C MET A 45 -3.90 2.44 -5.05
N ILE A 46 -3.51 1.77 -3.96
CA ILE A 46 -3.05 0.39 -4.00
C ILE A 46 -4.20 -0.55 -3.61
N PRO A 47 -4.71 -1.38 -4.53
CA PRO A 47 -5.65 -2.43 -4.18
C PRO A 47 -4.94 -3.52 -3.37
N ALA A 48 -5.53 -3.92 -2.26
CA ALA A 48 -5.06 -5.00 -1.41
C ALA A 48 -6.24 -5.87 -0.95
N TRP A 49 -5.95 -7.10 -0.54
CA TRP A 49 -6.95 -7.97 0.08
C TRP A 49 -6.32 -8.78 1.20
N VAL A 50 -7.12 -9.16 2.19
CA VAL A 50 -6.73 -10.07 3.28
C VAL A 50 -7.77 -11.18 3.44
N GLU A 51 -7.34 -12.32 3.99
CA GLU A 51 -8.26 -13.34 4.50
C GLU A 51 -8.43 -13.07 5.99
N ARG A 52 -9.67 -12.83 6.43
CA ARG A 52 -10.02 -12.58 7.82
C ARG A 52 -10.13 -13.91 8.57
N SER A 53 -9.37 -14.07 9.65
CA SER A 53 -9.59 -15.14 10.62
C SER A 53 -10.61 -14.71 11.68
N GLN A 54 -11.14 -15.67 12.45
CA GLN A 54 -12.08 -15.37 13.55
C GLN A 54 -11.44 -14.59 14.71
N GLU A 55 -10.12 -14.65 14.82
CA GLU A 55 -9.35 -13.97 15.86
C GLU A 55 -9.04 -12.51 15.49
N MET A 56 -9.20 -12.13 14.22
CA MET A 56 -8.93 -10.78 13.74
C MET A 56 -10.10 -9.85 14.00
N ASP A 57 -9.82 -8.79 14.76
CA ASP A 57 -10.73 -7.66 14.86
C ASP A 57 -10.63 -6.75 13.60
N GLU A 58 -11.39 -5.67 13.61
CA GLU A 58 -11.40 -4.74 12.48
C GLU A 58 -10.07 -3.98 12.31
N ALA A 59 -9.38 -3.68 13.41
CA ALA A 59 -8.10 -2.99 13.37
C ALA A 59 -7.00 -3.89 12.82
N ASP A 60 -7.04 -5.18 13.15
CA ASP A 60 -6.15 -6.21 12.58
C ASP A 60 -6.32 -6.32 11.06
N VAL A 61 -7.56 -6.29 10.58
CA VAL A 61 -7.88 -6.30 9.14
C VAL A 61 -7.31 -5.06 8.45
N ASP A 62 -7.52 -3.88 9.03
CA ASP A 62 -7.05 -2.61 8.47
C ASP A 62 -5.52 -2.56 8.43
N LEU A 63 -4.86 -2.97 9.52
CA LEU A 63 -3.41 -3.09 9.59
C LEU A 63 -2.88 -4.08 8.54
N ALA A 64 -3.50 -5.25 8.41
CA ALA A 64 -3.09 -6.26 7.45
C ALA A 64 -3.20 -5.77 5.99
N LEU A 65 -4.25 -5.00 5.66
CA LEU A 65 -4.40 -4.35 4.34
C LEU A 65 -3.28 -3.33 4.09
N MET A 66 -2.99 -2.48 5.07
CA MET A 66 -1.91 -1.49 4.97
C MET A 66 -0.52 -2.14 4.83
N VAL A 67 -0.23 -3.19 5.60
CA VAL A 67 1.03 -3.95 5.50
C VAL A 67 1.19 -4.58 4.11
N LYS A 68 0.10 -5.12 3.54
CA LYS A 68 0.14 -5.65 2.17
C LYS A 68 0.41 -4.57 1.14
N ALA A 69 -0.24 -3.41 1.26
CA ALA A 69 0.01 -2.27 0.37
C ALA A 69 1.44 -1.75 0.51
N ALA A 70 1.98 -1.61 1.72
CA ALA A 70 3.36 -1.21 1.97
C ALA A 70 4.37 -2.17 1.31
N LYS A 71 4.11 -3.48 1.33
CA LYS A 71 4.94 -4.48 0.61
C LYS A 71 4.88 -4.30 -0.90
N ILE A 72 3.73 -3.94 -1.47
CA ILE A 72 3.59 -3.65 -2.91
C ILE A 72 4.41 -2.40 -3.27
N VAL A 73 4.27 -1.34 -2.47
CA VAL A 73 5.01 -0.09 -2.65
C VAL A 73 6.51 -0.31 -2.51
N GLY A 74 6.96 -1.12 -1.53
CA GLY A 74 8.38 -1.47 -1.36
C GLY A 74 8.96 -2.09 -2.63
N ARG A 75 8.29 -3.10 -3.20
CA ARG A 75 8.72 -3.71 -4.47
C ARG A 75 8.68 -2.74 -5.65
N LEU A 76 7.74 -1.80 -5.67
CA LEU A 76 7.69 -0.75 -6.69
C LEU A 76 8.93 0.15 -6.59
N ARG A 77 9.25 0.62 -5.38
CA ARG A 77 10.44 1.44 -5.11
C ARG A 77 11.73 0.73 -5.51
N GLU A 78 11.87 -0.55 -5.16
CA GLU A 78 13.02 -1.38 -5.53
C GLU A 78 13.20 -1.50 -7.06
N ARG A 79 12.10 -1.65 -7.80
CA ARG A 79 12.12 -1.75 -9.27
C ARG A 79 12.43 -0.43 -9.97
N LEU A 80 12.04 0.68 -9.35
CA LEU A 80 12.28 2.03 -9.87
C LEU A 80 13.60 2.62 -9.37
N ALA A 81 14.27 1.97 -8.42
CA ALA A 81 15.60 2.36 -8.01
C ALA A 81 16.53 2.22 -9.22
N PRO A 82 17.40 3.22 -9.49
CA PRO A 82 18.34 3.12 -10.58
C PRO A 82 19.24 1.91 -10.35
N THR A 83 19.30 1.00 -11.33
CA THR A 83 20.31 -0.06 -11.36
C THR A 83 21.67 0.61 -11.27
N SER A 84 22.40 0.31 -10.21
CA SER A 84 23.80 0.72 -10.09
C SER A 84 24.59 -0.19 -11.03
N ASP A 85 24.99 0.33 -12.19
CA ASP A 85 26.09 -0.19 -12.99
C ASP A 85 27.41 0.48 -12.54
#